data_AF-A0A6M9PKH7-F1
#
_entry.id   AF-A0A6M9PKH7-F1
#
_cell.length_a   1.000
_cell.length_b   1.000
_cell.length_c   1.000
_cell.angle_alpha   90.00
_cell.angle_beta   90.00
_cell.angle_gamma   90.00
#
_symmetry.space_group_name_H-M   'P 1'
#
loop_
_entity.id
_entity.type
_entity.pdbx_description
1 polymer ?
#
loop_
_entity_poly.entity_id
_entity_poly.type
_entity_poly.pdbx_seq_one_letter_code
_entity_poly.pdbx_strand_id
1 'polypeptide(L)'
;MNQRPLNTAYEHMTNNQLAAAAYAYVGNELESLRIQAAVPRKTYSMLDARFVGALERIHFASHAWAGDYWRLESFYAADILKMAYAYIKNEMNNPDQHIEALASGKRLIAAHLEALKEVCQAHGIDYKTVLKRNHITENVDLVVGVDLGHKVAVITALESILSNDE
;
A
#
# COMPACT_ATOMS: atom_id res chain seq x y z
N MET A 1 8.82 -10.69 39.94
CA MET A 1 8.12 -10.19 38.74
C MET A 1 8.39 -11.18 37.62
N ASN A 2 7.38 -11.98 37.24
CA ASN A 2 7.51 -12.95 36.15
C ASN A 2 7.51 -12.18 34.83
N GLN A 3 8.71 -11.91 34.29
CA GLN A 3 8.87 -11.53 32.90
C GLN A 3 8.44 -12.74 32.06
N ARG A 4 7.18 -12.78 31.60
CA ARG A 4 6.87 -13.57 30.39
C ARG A 4 7.88 -13.15 29.32
N PRO A 5 8.50 -14.07 28.56
CA PRO A 5 9.43 -13.67 27.53
C PRO A 5 8.70 -12.69 26.64
N LEU A 6 9.26 -11.49 26.46
CA LEU A 6 8.64 -10.39 25.69
C LEU A 6 8.40 -10.74 24.21
N ASN A 7 8.62 -12.00 23.81
CA ASN A 7 9.01 -12.36 22.45
C ASN A 7 8.36 -13.63 21.89
N THR A 8 7.56 -14.37 22.65
CA THR A 8 6.99 -15.65 22.16
C THR A 8 6.09 -15.48 20.94
N ALA A 9 5.55 -14.28 20.68
CA ALA A 9 4.75 -13.99 19.50
C ALA A 9 5.58 -13.90 18.20
N TYR A 10 6.87 -13.58 18.29
CA TYR A 10 7.72 -13.23 17.14
C TYR A 10 8.90 -14.20 16.93
N GLU A 11 9.17 -15.08 17.89
CA GLU A 11 10.31 -16.02 17.90
C GLU A 11 10.44 -16.95 16.67
N HIS A 12 9.34 -17.19 15.94
CA HIS A 12 9.32 -18.06 14.76
C HIS A 12 9.12 -17.30 13.44
N MET A 13 9.09 -15.97 13.48
CA MET A 13 8.89 -15.17 12.29
C MET A 13 10.20 -15.01 11.51
N THR A 14 10.11 -15.07 10.18
CA THR A 14 11.20 -14.71 9.29
C THR A 14 11.47 -13.19 9.34
N ASN A 15 12.64 -12.75 8.89
CA ASN A 15 12.97 -11.32 8.82
C ASN A 15 11.95 -10.50 8.01
N ASN A 16 11.35 -11.08 6.97
CA ASN A 16 10.28 -10.43 6.18
C ASN A 16 9.00 -10.27 7.00
N GLN A 17 8.59 -11.30 7.74
CA GLN A 17 7.41 -11.26 8.61
C GLN A 17 7.62 -10.29 9.78
N LEU A 18 8.82 -10.26 10.38
CA LEU A 18 9.19 -9.29 11.40
C LEU A 18 9.16 -7.86 10.84
N ALA A 19 9.63 -7.64 9.61
CA ALA A 19 9.56 -6.34 8.95
C ALA A 19 8.12 -5.89 8.69
N ALA A 20 7.24 -6.79 8.24
CA ALA A 20 5.82 -6.50 8.07
C ALA A 20 5.13 -6.16 9.40
N ALA A 21 5.45 -6.89 10.48
CA ALA A 21 4.97 -6.57 11.82
C ALA A 21 5.52 -5.22 12.31
N ALA A 22 6.81 -4.95 12.11
CA ALA A 22 7.42 -3.68 12.48
C ALA A 22 6.75 -2.52 11.75
N TYR A 23 6.44 -2.70 10.45
CA TYR A 23 5.70 -1.73 9.66
C TYR A 23 4.27 -1.51 10.20
N ALA A 24 3.56 -2.56 10.61
CA ALA A 24 2.22 -2.44 11.19
C ALA A 24 2.20 -1.63 12.49
N TYR A 25 3.25 -1.76 13.31
CA TYR A 25 3.32 -1.17 14.66
C TYR A 25 4.26 0.04 14.79
N VAL A 26 4.67 0.69 13.69
CA VAL A 26 5.51 1.88 13.81
C VAL A 26 4.80 2.97 14.62
N GLY A 27 5.54 3.55 15.58
CA GLY A 27 5.00 4.51 16.54
C GLY A 27 4.48 3.87 17.83
N ASN A 28 4.40 2.54 17.91
CA ASN A 28 4.21 1.82 19.16
C ASN A 28 5.57 1.38 19.71
N GLU A 29 6.09 2.13 20.69
CA GLU A 29 7.40 1.88 21.29
C GLU A 29 7.51 0.48 21.91
N LEU A 30 6.45 0.02 22.59
CA LEU A 30 6.46 -1.28 23.25
C LEU A 30 6.52 -2.43 22.23
N GLU A 31 5.69 -2.40 21.18
CA GLU A 31 5.73 -3.42 20.13
C GLU A 31 7.02 -3.36 19.32
N SER A 32 7.54 -2.16 19.07
CA SER A 32 8.83 -1.98 18.40
C SER A 32 9.96 -2.67 19.17
N LEU A 33 10.01 -2.52 20.50
CA LEU A 33 11.00 -3.20 21.35
C LEU A 33 10.83 -4.72 21.34
N ARG A 34 9.59 -5.22 21.35
CA ARG A 34 9.30 -6.66 21.27
C ARG A 34 9.78 -7.26 19.96
N ILE A 35 9.46 -6.62 18.84
CA ILE A 35 9.89 -7.08 17.51
C ILE A 35 11.42 -7.02 17.38
N GLN A 36 12.05 -5.93 17.82
CA GLN A 36 13.52 -5.80 17.80
C GLN A 36 14.24 -6.85 18.67
N ALA A 37 13.59 -7.34 19.74
CA ALA A 37 14.13 -8.43 20.55
C ALA A 37 14.08 -9.79 19.83
N ALA A 38 13.17 -9.97 18.86
CA ALA A 38 13.06 -11.17 18.02
C ALA A 38 14.00 -11.16 16.81
N VAL A 39 14.41 -9.98 16.34
CA VAL A 39 15.30 -9.86 15.18
C VAL A 39 16.70 -10.37 15.53
N PRO A 40 17.27 -11.32 14.76
CA PRO A 40 18.66 -11.73 14.92
C PRO A 40 19.60 -10.53 14.86
N ARG A 41 20.58 -10.47 15.76
CA ARG A 41 21.59 -9.40 15.75
C ARG A 41 22.85 -9.89 15.03
N LYS A 42 23.31 -9.15 14.02
CA LYS A 42 24.54 -9.49 13.27
C LYS A 42 25.80 -9.08 14.05
N THR A 43 25.73 -7.96 14.76
CA THR A 43 26.68 -7.52 15.81
C THR A 43 25.86 -7.02 17.00
N TYR A 44 26.44 -6.97 18.20
CA TYR A 44 25.71 -6.62 19.44
C TYR A 44 24.91 -5.29 19.35
N SER A 45 25.24 -4.40 18.41
CA SER A 45 24.59 -3.12 18.15
C SER A 45 23.73 -3.04 16.87
N MET A 46 23.83 -3.96 15.90
CA MET A 46 23.15 -3.84 14.60
C MET A 46 22.11 -4.95 14.36
N LEU A 47 20.93 -4.53 13.93
CA LEU A 47 19.86 -5.42 13.46
C LEU A 47 20.27 -6.15 12.17
N ASP A 48 19.68 -7.31 11.92
CA ASP A 48 19.92 -8.08 10.71
C ASP A 48 19.65 -7.26 9.43
N ALA A 49 20.58 -7.30 8.49
CA ALA A 49 20.50 -6.52 7.25
C ALA A 49 19.31 -6.93 6.38
N ARG A 50 18.87 -8.19 6.41
CA ARG A 50 17.69 -8.66 5.68
C ARG A 50 16.41 -8.11 6.30
N PHE A 51 16.35 -7.99 7.63
CA PHE A 51 15.22 -7.32 8.31
C PHE A 51 15.15 -5.84 7.92
N VAL A 52 16.28 -5.13 8.02
CA VAL A 52 16.34 -3.70 7.67
C VAL A 52 15.95 -3.48 6.20
N GLY A 53 16.55 -4.25 5.28
CA GLY A 53 16.23 -4.15 3.85
C GLY A 53 14.76 -4.49 3.55
N ALA A 54 14.18 -5.49 4.21
CA ALA A 54 12.76 -5.80 4.06
C ALA A 54 11.86 -4.65 4.54
N LEU A 55 12.17 -4.06 5.70
CA LEU A 55 11.40 -2.94 6.24
C LEU A 55 11.49 -1.71 5.31
N GLU A 56 12.69 -1.39 4.81
CA GLU A 56 12.90 -0.30 3.87
C GLU A 56 12.11 -0.49 2.56
N ARG A 57 12.11 -1.71 2.00
CA ARG A 57 11.34 -2.02 0.80
C ARG A 57 9.83 -1.91 1.02
N ILE A 58 9.32 -2.34 2.17
CA ILE A 58 7.89 -2.14 2.52
C ILE A 58 7.56 -0.65 2.57
N HIS A 59 8.41 0.17 3.20
CA HIS A 59 8.24 1.61 3.22
C HIS A 59 8.26 2.19 1.80
N PHE A 60 9.23 1.82 0.98
CA PHE A 60 9.36 2.32 -0.39
C PHE A 60 8.18 1.91 -1.26
N ALA A 61 7.80 0.63 -1.27
CA ALA A 61 6.64 0.12 -2.00
C ALA A 61 5.36 0.86 -1.60
N SER A 62 5.15 1.07 -0.31
CA SER A 62 3.97 1.78 0.21
C SER A 62 3.90 3.24 -0.27
N HIS A 63 5.03 3.95 -0.28
CA HIS A 63 5.07 5.35 -0.74
C HIS A 63 4.97 5.45 -2.27
N ALA A 64 5.65 4.56 -3.01
CA ALA A 64 5.59 4.54 -4.47
C ALA A 64 4.16 4.26 -4.95
N TRP A 65 3.50 3.27 -4.33
CA TRP A 65 2.09 2.97 -4.56
C TRP A 65 1.19 4.18 -4.25
N ALA A 66 1.35 4.79 -3.07
CA ALA A 66 0.52 5.92 -2.68
C ALA A 66 0.71 7.14 -3.59
N GLY A 67 1.94 7.37 -4.07
CA GLY A 67 2.22 8.42 -5.06
C GLY A 67 1.44 8.22 -6.36
N ASP A 68 1.38 6.99 -6.86
CA ASP A 68 0.60 6.66 -8.06
C ASP A 68 -0.91 6.72 -7.81
N TYR A 69 -1.38 6.26 -6.64
CA TYR A 69 -2.77 6.42 -6.21
C TYR A 69 -3.22 7.89 -6.25
N TRP A 70 -2.46 8.80 -5.62
CA TRP A 70 -2.81 10.22 -5.60
C TRP A 70 -2.72 10.87 -6.98
N ARG A 71 -1.83 10.38 -7.85
CA ARG A 71 -1.78 10.78 -9.25
C ARG A 71 -3.08 10.39 -9.98
N LEU A 72 -3.57 9.16 -9.78
CA LEU A 72 -4.83 8.70 -10.39
C LEU A 72 -6.05 9.48 -9.87
N GLU A 73 -6.14 9.70 -8.55
CA GLU A 73 -7.19 10.53 -7.94
C GLU A 73 -7.17 11.96 -8.48
N SER A 74 -5.99 12.54 -8.68
CA SER A 74 -5.84 13.89 -9.23
C SER A 74 -6.35 13.98 -10.68
N PHE A 75 -6.06 12.98 -11.52
CA PHE A 75 -6.59 12.93 -12.88
C PHE A 75 -8.10 12.74 -12.90
N TYR A 76 -8.62 11.84 -12.07
CA TYR A 76 -10.05 11.63 -11.92
C TYR A 76 -10.78 12.91 -11.48
N ALA A 77 -10.25 13.62 -10.48
CA ALA A 77 -10.79 14.90 -10.04
C ALA A 77 -10.73 15.97 -11.15
N ALA A 78 -9.64 16.02 -11.91
CA ALA A 78 -9.52 16.93 -13.06
C ALA A 78 -10.59 16.64 -14.14
N ASP A 79 -10.89 15.37 -14.42
CA ASP A 79 -11.91 15.00 -15.39
C ASP A 79 -13.33 15.35 -14.92
N ILE A 80 -13.62 15.23 -13.62
CA ILE A 80 -14.86 15.75 -13.02
C ILE A 80 -14.96 17.26 -13.25
N LEU A 81 -13.90 18.01 -12.93
CA LEU A 81 -13.89 19.46 -13.06
C LEU A 81 -14.06 19.91 -14.51
N LYS A 82 -13.42 19.23 -15.47
CA LYS A 82 -13.60 19.49 -16.90
C LYS A 82 -15.05 19.26 -17.33
N MET A 83 -15.66 18.14 -16.92
CA MET A 83 -17.06 17.83 -17.24
C MET A 83 -18.00 18.88 -16.64
N ALA A 84 -17.80 19.25 -15.37
CA ALA A 84 -18.60 20.28 -14.71
C ALA A 84 -18.45 21.65 -15.38
N TYR A 85 -17.23 22.02 -15.77
CA TYR A 85 -16.97 23.28 -16.48
C TYR A 85 -17.68 23.31 -17.84
N ALA A 86 -17.54 22.26 -18.65
CA ALA A 86 -18.20 22.16 -19.95
C ALA A 86 -19.73 22.22 -19.82
N TYR A 87 -20.29 21.59 -18.78
CA TYR A 87 -21.71 21.69 -18.46
C TYR A 87 -22.13 23.14 -18.14
N ILE A 88 -21.41 23.81 -17.23
CA ILE A 88 -21.71 25.19 -16.82
C ILE A 88 -21.60 26.17 -18.00
N LYS A 89 -20.64 25.96 -18.90
CA LYS A 89 -20.45 26.80 -20.09
C LYS A 89 -21.41 26.47 -21.24
N ASN A 90 -22.24 25.44 -21.10
CA ASN A 90 -23.06 24.91 -22.18
C ASN A 90 -22.23 24.52 -23.42
N GLU A 91 -21.00 24.06 -23.17
CA GLU A 91 -20.00 23.60 -24.16
C GLU A 91 -19.86 22.07 -24.12
N MET A 92 -20.78 21.38 -23.45
CA MET A 92 -20.76 19.93 -23.30
C MET A 92 -21.07 19.26 -24.64
N ASN A 93 -20.00 18.90 -25.33
CA ASN A 93 -20.04 18.04 -26.52
C ASN A 93 -19.72 16.61 -26.09
N ASN A 94 -20.50 15.63 -26.56
CA ASN A 94 -20.31 14.19 -26.28
C ASN A 94 -20.29 13.82 -24.77
N PRO A 95 -21.42 13.97 -24.05
CA PRO A 95 -21.51 13.63 -22.63
C PRO A 95 -21.10 12.18 -22.32
N ASP A 96 -21.38 11.23 -23.22
CA ASP A 96 -21.00 9.83 -23.06
C ASP A 96 -19.48 9.63 -22.95
N GLN A 97 -18.69 10.45 -23.65
CA GLN A 97 -17.23 10.39 -23.58
C GLN A 97 -16.72 10.81 -22.20
N HIS A 98 -17.35 11.83 -21.59
CA HIS A 98 -17.02 12.26 -20.23
C HIS A 98 -17.40 11.20 -19.20
N ILE A 99 -18.58 10.58 -19.35
CA ILE A 99 -19.03 9.50 -18.46
C ILE A 99 -18.09 8.30 -18.55
N GLU A 100 -17.68 7.91 -19.75
CA GLU A 100 -16.75 6.79 -19.94
C GLU A 100 -15.36 7.10 -19.37
N ALA A 101 -14.85 8.33 -19.52
CA ALA A 101 -13.59 8.75 -18.90
C ALA A 101 -13.63 8.64 -17.37
N LEU A 102 -14.72 9.08 -16.75
CA LEU A 102 -14.92 8.96 -15.30
C LEU A 102 -15.06 7.50 -14.86
N ALA A 103 -15.79 6.68 -15.62
CA ALA A 103 -15.91 5.25 -15.36
C ALA A 103 -14.53 4.59 -15.44
N SER A 104 -13.76 4.86 -16.50
CA SER A 104 -12.41 4.35 -16.68
C SER A 104 -11.47 4.76 -15.54
N GLY A 105 -11.51 6.03 -15.11
CA GLY A 105 -10.74 6.51 -13.97
C GLY A 105 -11.05 5.74 -12.69
N LYS A 106 -12.34 5.50 -12.39
CA LYS A 106 -12.75 4.67 -11.24
C LYS A 106 -12.25 3.22 -11.34
N ARG A 107 -12.30 2.61 -12.54
CA ARG A 107 -11.79 1.24 -12.74
C ARG A 107 -10.30 1.12 -12.47
N LEU A 108 -9.51 2.13 -12.85
CA LEU A 108 -8.08 2.20 -12.57
C LEU A 108 -7.78 2.37 -11.08
N ILE A 109 -8.50 3.25 -10.39
CA ILE A 109 -8.35 3.45 -8.93
C ILE A 109 -8.70 2.17 -8.18
N ALA A 110 -9.82 1.51 -8.54
CA ALA A 110 -10.22 0.24 -7.95
C ALA A 110 -9.17 -0.86 -8.17
N ALA A 111 -8.65 -0.98 -9.41
CA ALA A 111 -7.56 -1.89 -9.73
C ALA A 111 -6.30 -1.64 -8.89
N HIS A 112 -5.98 -0.38 -8.65
CA HIS A 112 -4.81 0.01 -7.87
C HIS A 112 -4.94 -0.38 -6.38
N LEU A 113 -6.15 -0.24 -5.80
CA LEU A 113 -6.46 -0.67 -4.44
C LEU A 113 -6.49 -2.19 -4.31
N GLU A 114 -7.12 -2.90 -5.26
CA GLU A 114 -7.13 -4.36 -5.27
C GLU A 114 -5.73 -4.96 -5.39
N ALA A 115 -4.89 -4.39 -6.26
CA ALA A 115 -3.50 -4.81 -6.40
C ALA A 115 -2.74 -4.70 -5.07
N LEU A 116 -2.88 -3.57 -4.36
CA LEU A 116 -2.25 -3.41 -3.05
C LEU A 116 -2.76 -4.46 -2.05
N LYS A 117 -4.08 -4.69 -2.01
CA LYS A 117 -4.66 -5.65 -1.08
C LYS A 117 -4.13 -7.07 -1.30
N GLU A 118 -4.00 -7.48 -2.56
CA GLU A 118 -3.46 -8.78 -2.96
C GLU A 118 -1.99 -8.93 -2.56
N VAL A 119 -1.15 -7.94 -2.89
CA VAL A 119 0.28 -7.94 -2.53
C VAL A 119 0.47 -7.89 -1.01
N CYS A 120 -0.29 -7.04 -0.31
CA CYS A 120 -0.24 -6.96 1.15
C CYS A 120 -0.57 -8.31 1.79
N GLN A 121 -1.60 -9.00 1.28
CA GLN A 121 -1.96 -10.33 1.76
C GLN A 121 -0.85 -11.36 1.50
N ALA A 122 -0.23 -11.33 0.32
CA ALA A 122 0.85 -12.25 -0.03
C ALA A 122 2.11 -12.06 0.85
N HIS A 123 2.43 -10.82 1.22
CA HIS A 123 3.62 -10.47 1.99
C HIS A 123 3.37 -10.31 3.50
N GLY A 124 2.14 -10.55 3.97
CA GLY A 124 1.76 -10.39 5.37
C GLY A 124 1.78 -8.94 5.88
N ILE A 125 1.70 -7.96 4.97
CA ILE A 125 1.67 -6.54 5.28
C ILE A 125 0.23 -6.14 5.60
N ASP A 126 0.02 -5.38 6.68
CA ASP A 126 -1.31 -4.88 7.01
C ASP A 126 -1.75 -3.78 6.03
N TYR A 127 -2.65 -4.13 5.11
CA TYR A 127 -3.28 -3.24 4.14
C TYR A 127 -3.84 -1.96 4.79
N LYS A 128 -4.51 -2.09 5.94
CA LYS A 128 -5.13 -0.94 6.62
C LYS A 128 -4.08 0.04 7.13
N THR A 129 -2.94 -0.47 7.60
CA THR A 129 -1.80 0.36 7.98
C THR A 129 -1.24 1.11 6.79
N VAL A 130 -1.09 0.47 5.61
CA VAL A 130 -0.64 1.16 4.39
C VAL A 130 -1.56 2.33 4.05
N LEU A 131 -2.88 2.12 4.04
CA LEU A 131 -3.85 3.18 3.76
C LEU A 131 -3.76 4.32 4.78
N LYS A 132 -3.80 3.98 6.08
CA LYS A 132 -3.79 4.96 7.18
C LYS A 132 -2.56 5.86 7.12
N ARG A 133 -1.39 5.30 6.84
CA ARG A 133 -0.12 6.04 6.82
C ARG A 133 0.00 6.96 5.61
N ASN A 134 -0.72 6.67 4.54
CA ASN A 134 -0.75 7.49 3.34
C ASN A 134 -2.00 8.39 3.26
N HIS A 135 -2.78 8.48 4.34
CA HIS A 135 -3.99 9.29 4.44
C HIS A 135 -5.07 8.94 3.41
N ILE A 136 -5.15 7.66 3.03
CA ILE A 136 -6.12 7.14 2.05
C ILE A 136 -7.27 6.49 2.80
N THR A 137 -8.50 6.81 2.40
CA THR A 137 -9.71 6.13 2.87
C THR A 137 -10.30 5.35 1.71
N GLU A 138 -10.41 4.04 1.87
CA GLU A 138 -11.04 3.18 0.87
C GLU A 138 -12.54 3.51 0.79
N ASN A 139 -12.98 4.00 -0.37
CA ASN A 139 -14.38 4.28 -0.59
C ASN A 139 -15.10 3.01 -1.06
N VAL A 140 -15.96 2.46 -0.22
CA VAL A 140 -16.62 1.14 -0.39
C VAL A 140 -17.66 1.15 -1.50
N ASP A 141 -18.02 2.33 -2.03
CA ASP A 141 -19.04 2.52 -3.06
C ASP A 141 -18.51 2.35 -4.50
N LEU A 142 -17.28 1.84 -4.68
CA LEU A 142 -16.73 1.47 -5.98
C LEU A 142 -17.39 0.19 -6.53
N VAL A 143 -18.69 0.26 -6.85
CA VAL A 143 -19.38 -0.73 -7.71
C VAL A 143 -19.08 -0.39 -9.16
N VAL A 144 -17.80 -0.41 -9.51
CA VAL A 144 -17.33 -0.26 -10.88
C VAL A 144 -16.34 -1.40 -11.11
N GLY A 145 -16.35 -2.01 -12.30
CA GLY A 145 -15.44 -3.10 -12.63
C GLY A 145 -13.97 -2.73 -12.39
N VAL A 146 -13.09 -3.72 -12.47
CA VAL A 146 -11.65 -3.53 -12.24
C VAL A 146 -10.93 -3.54 -13.58
N ASP A 147 -10.01 -2.60 -13.79
CA ASP A 147 -9.07 -2.69 -14.92
C ASP A 147 -8.01 -3.76 -14.61
N LEU A 148 -8.19 -4.96 -15.16
CA LEU A 148 -7.31 -6.10 -14.89
C LEU A 148 -5.90 -5.88 -15.41
N GLY A 149 -5.72 -5.14 -16.51
CA GLY A 149 -4.40 -4.84 -17.08
C GLY A 149 -3.59 -3.96 -16.14
N HIS A 150 -4.22 -2.90 -15.64
CA HIS A 150 -3.62 -2.01 -14.64
C HIS A 150 -3.34 -2.75 -13.33
N LYS A 151 -4.29 -3.58 -12.85
CA LYS A 151 -4.09 -4.38 -11.63
C LYS A 151 -2.82 -5.24 -11.73
N VAL A 152 -2.66 -5.99 -12.82
CA VAL A 152 -1.47 -6.86 -13.04
C VAL A 152 -0.18 -6.04 -13.11
N ALA A 153 -0.21 -4.88 -13.76
CA ALA A 153 0.96 -4.00 -13.84
C ALA A 153 1.37 -3.48 -12.45
N VAL A 154 0.41 -3.09 -11.62
CA VAL A 154 0.67 -2.62 -10.25
C VAL A 154 1.20 -3.75 -9.37
N ILE A 155 0.60 -4.94 -9.43
CA ILE A 155 1.12 -6.12 -8.71
C ILE A 155 2.57 -6.38 -9.10
N THR A 156 2.87 -6.41 -10.40
CA THR A 156 4.22 -6.67 -10.91
C THR A 156 5.22 -5.63 -10.41
N ALA A 157 4.84 -4.34 -10.42
CA ALA A 157 5.68 -3.26 -9.92
C ALA A 157 5.95 -3.40 -8.41
N LEU A 158 4.93 -3.70 -7.61
CA LEU A 158 5.10 -3.89 -6.16
C LEU A 158 5.92 -5.13 -5.84
N GLU A 159 5.69 -6.24 -6.53
CA GLU A 159 6.46 -7.47 -6.38
C GLU A 159 7.94 -7.26 -6.73
N SER A 160 8.24 -6.45 -7.75
CA SER A 160 9.62 -6.10 -8.11
C SER A 160 10.36 -5.32 -7.01
N ILE A 161 9.61 -4.57 -6.19
CA ILE A 161 10.16 -3.81 -5.06
C ILE A 161 10.26 -4.69 -3.82
N LEU A 162 9.30 -5.58 -3.57
CA LEU A 162 9.20 -6.35 -2.33
C LEU A 162 10.02 -7.64 -2.36
N SER A 163 10.26 -8.19 -3.55
CA SER A 163 11.08 -9.39 -3.74
C SER A 163 12.53 -9.13 -3.35
N ASN A 164 13.14 -10.09 -2.67
CA ASN A 164 14.58 -10.10 -2.41
C ASN A 164 15.29 -10.46 -3.72
N ASP A 165 16.16 -9.58 -4.24
CA ASP A 165 17.31 -10.07 -4.99
C ASP A 165 18.20 -10.81 -3.97
N GLU A 166 18.39 -12.11 -4.16
CA GLU A 166 19.23 -12.98 -3.34
C GLU A 166 20.70 -12.55 -3.30
#